data_AF-A0A7J6WKV1-F1
#
_entry.id   AF-A0A7J6WKV1-F1
#
_cell.length_a   1.000
_cell.length_b   1.000
_cell.length_c   1.000
_cell.angle_alpha   90.00
_cell.angle_beta   90.00
_cell.angle_gamma   90.00
#
_symmetry.space_group_name_H-M   'P 1'
#
loop_
_entity.id
_entity.type
_entity.pdbx_description
1 polymer ?
#
loop_
_entity_poly.entity_id
_entity_poly.type
_entity_poly.pdbx_seq_one_letter_code
_entity_poly.pdbx_strand_id
1 'polypeptide(L)'
;MLKDLITGRLNSDEKHGDFLDLVVEEIKKDEPLFDVESAAYFVFAVLFASFETVALAITLAINFISDHPSVLKDLTSEHEEILRKRQNIDSELTWNEYKSMIFTSHVSLNFDRLTALPTNVV
;
A
#
# COMPACT_ATOMS: atom_id res chain seq x y z
N MET A 1 -5.40 13.80 17.57
CA MET A 1 -5.58 13.68 16.11
C MET A 1 -6.27 12.37 15.70
N LEU A 2 -5.63 11.18 15.81
CA LEU A 2 -6.28 9.91 15.42
C LEU A 2 -7.49 9.55 16.30
N LYS A 3 -7.38 9.72 17.63
CA LYS A 3 -8.50 9.53 18.56
C LYS A 3 -9.68 10.43 18.22
N ASP A 4 -9.41 11.70 17.91
CA ASP A 4 -10.45 12.68 17.55
C ASP A 4 -11.13 12.30 16.23
N LEU A 5 -10.36 11.82 15.24
CA LEU A 5 -10.88 11.33 13.97
C LEU A 5 -11.82 10.14 14.16
N ILE A 6 -11.38 9.12 14.91
CA ILE A 6 -12.19 7.93 15.20
C ILE A 6 -13.44 8.31 15.99
N THR A 7 -13.31 9.17 17.00
CA THR A 7 -14.44 9.68 17.81
C THR A 7 -15.43 10.45 16.93
N GLY A 8 -14.95 11.29 16.02
CA GLY A 8 -15.78 12.01 15.07
C GLY A 8 -16.59 11.06 14.18
N ARG A 9 -15.95 9.99 13.67
CA ARG A 9 -16.63 8.97 12.86
C ARG A 9 -17.59 8.09 13.66
N LEU A 10 -17.32 7.81 14.93
CA LEU A 10 -18.25 7.08 15.80
C LEU A 10 -19.57 7.84 15.98
N ASN A 11 -19.49 9.17 16.06
CA ASN A 11 -20.62 10.09 16.24
C ASN A 11 -21.28 10.52 14.90
N SER A 12 -20.83 9.98 13.78
CA SER A 12 -21.40 10.23 12.45
C SER A 12 -21.95 8.93 11.86
N ASP A 13 -22.98 9.07 11.02
CA ASP A 13 -23.50 7.97 10.20
C ASP A 13 -22.87 7.94 8.80
N GLU A 14 -21.94 8.86 8.52
CA GLU A 14 -21.22 8.94 7.25
C GLU A 14 -20.25 7.77 7.08
N LYS A 15 -20.39 7.05 5.95
CA LYS A 15 -19.49 5.98 5.52
C LYS A 15 -18.56 6.50 4.44
N HIS A 16 -17.27 6.26 4.62
CA HIS A 16 -16.20 6.69 3.73
C HIS A 16 -15.73 5.55 2.81
N GLY A 17 -16.07 4.30 3.13
CA GLY A 17 -15.66 3.11 2.38
C GLY A 17 -14.18 2.77 2.56
N ASP A 18 -13.58 3.16 3.69
CA ASP A 18 -12.15 2.98 3.96
C ASP A 18 -11.89 2.08 5.18
N PHE A 19 -10.61 1.85 5.48
CA PHE A 19 -10.20 1.00 6.60
C PHE A 19 -10.69 1.48 7.96
N LEU A 20 -10.83 2.80 8.18
CA LEU A 20 -11.28 3.32 9.46
C LEU A 20 -12.77 3.04 9.70
N ASP A 21 -13.56 2.84 8.65
CA ASP A 21 -14.95 2.40 8.82
C ASP A 21 -15.02 0.99 9.43
N LEU A 22 -14.10 0.09 9.06
CA LEU A 22 -13.98 -1.24 9.67
C LEU A 22 -13.58 -1.15 11.15
N VAL A 23 -12.65 -0.24 11.47
CA VAL A 23 -12.23 0.03 12.86
C VAL A 23 -13.40 0.57 13.68
N VAL A 24 -14.18 1.50 13.12
CA VAL A 24 -15.38 2.06 13.78
C VAL A 24 -16.46 0.99 13.96
N GLU A 25 -16.68 0.12 12.97
CA GLU A 25 -17.60 -1.00 13.07
C GLU A 25 -17.19 -2.00 14.15
N GLU A 26 -15.89 -2.28 14.28
CA GLU A 26 -15.35 -3.12 15.35
C GLU A 26 -15.65 -2.55 16.74
N ILE A 27 -15.45 -1.24 16.92
CA ILE A 27 -15.73 -0.55 18.19
C ILE A 27 -17.23 -0.55 18.54
N LYS A 28 -18.12 -0.55 17.53
CA LYS A 28 -19.58 -0.53 17.72
C LYS A 28 -20.19 -1.90 18.08
N LYS A 29 -19.39 -2.99 18.12
CA LYS A 29 -19.89 -4.33 18.49
C LYS A 29 -20.30 -4.40 19.96
N ASP A 30 -21.16 -5.36 20.29
CA ASP A 30 -21.59 -5.62 21.67
C ASP A 30 -20.42 -6.01 22.60
N GLU A 31 -19.45 -6.75 22.06
CA GLU A 31 -18.17 -7.09 22.71
C GLU A 31 -17.01 -6.62 21.80
N PRO A 32 -16.60 -5.35 21.89
CA PRO A 32 -15.61 -4.78 20.98
C PRO A 32 -14.19 -5.25 21.32
N LEU A 33 -13.39 -5.57 20.30
CA LEU A 33 -11.97 -5.90 20.48
C LEU A 33 -11.13 -4.69 20.90
N PHE A 34 -11.56 -3.48 20.51
CA PHE A 34 -10.85 -2.23 20.76
C PHE A 34 -11.80 -1.18 21.32
N ASP A 35 -11.28 -0.37 22.24
CA ASP A 35 -11.83 0.96 22.53
C ASP A 35 -11.19 2.02 21.61
N VAL A 36 -11.65 3.27 21.69
CA VAL A 36 -11.14 4.37 20.85
C VAL A 36 -9.63 4.57 21.00
N GLU A 37 -9.10 4.36 22.21
CA GLU A 37 -7.69 4.57 22.49
C GLU A 37 -6.81 3.49 21.86
N SER A 38 -7.11 2.22 22.14
CA SER A 38 -6.43 1.06 21.58
C SER A 38 -6.57 0.98 20.06
N ALA A 39 -7.73 1.34 19.51
CA ALA A 39 -7.94 1.46 18.06
C ALA A 39 -7.02 2.52 17.44
N ALA A 40 -6.89 3.70 18.07
CA ALA A 40 -5.98 4.73 17.58
C ALA A 40 -4.51 4.28 17.63
N TYR A 41 -4.11 3.56 18.69
CA TYR A 41 -2.77 2.95 18.78
C TYR A 41 -2.55 1.87 17.73
N PHE A 42 -3.56 1.04 17.45
CA PHE A 42 -3.49 0.01 16.43
C PHE A 42 -3.32 0.62 15.02
N VAL A 43 -4.13 1.61 14.66
CA VAL A 43 -3.99 2.34 13.39
C VAL A 43 -2.60 2.98 13.28
N PHE A 44 -2.12 3.62 14.36
CA PHE A 44 -0.77 4.17 14.39
C PHE A 44 0.29 3.08 14.20
N ALA A 45 0.18 1.94 14.87
CA ALA A 45 1.14 0.85 14.78
C ALA A 45 1.20 0.26 13.36
N VAL A 46 0.05 0.09 12.69
CA VAL A 46 -0.01 -0.36 11.30
C VAL A 46 0.70 0.64 10.38
N LEU A 47 0.38 1.93 10.50
CA LEU A 47 1.02 2.98 9.70
C LEU A 47 2.53 3.03 9.96
N PHE A 48 2.94 2.98 11.22
CA PHE A 48 4.34 3.04 11.63
C PHE A 48 5.13 1.83 11.11
N ALA A 49 4.60 0.61 11.27
CA ALA A 49 5.24 -0.61 10.76
C ALA A 49 5.35 -0.63 9.23
N SER A 50 4.35 -0.07 8.52
CA SER A 50 4.38 0.02 7.06
C SER A 50 5.33 1.10 6.54
N PHE A 51 5.59 2.16 7.32
CA PHE A 51 6.36 3.30 6.83
C PHE A 51 7.79 2.93 6.46
N GLU A 52 8.53 2.30 7.39
CA GLU A 52 9.93 1.95 7.15
C GLU A 52 10.06 0.92 6.01
N THR A 53 9.17 -0.06 5.97
CA THR A 53 9.20 -1.15 4.98
C THR A 53 8.88 -0.64 3.57
N VAL A 54 7.83 0.16 3.41
CA VAL A 54 7.45 0.74 2.10
C VAL A 54 8.49 1.75 1.63
N ALA A 55 9.03 2.60 2.53
CA ALA A 55 10.07 3.56 2.16
C ALA A 55 11.33 2.86 1.65
N LEU A 56 11.80 1.83 2.37
CA LEU A 56 12.95 1.03 1.95
C LEU A 56 12.72 0.37 0.59
N ALA A 57 11.55 -0.26 0.39
CA ALA A 57 11.22 -0.92 -0.86
C ALA A 57 11.24 0.07 -2.05
N ILE A 58 10.65 1.26 -1.89
CA ILE A 58 10.65 2.30 -2.93
C ILE A 58 12.07 2.80 -3.22
N THR A 59 12.87 3.09 -2.17
CA THR A 59 14.25 3.57 -2.34
C THR A 59 15.09 2.54 -3.11
N LEU A 60 15.01 1.27 -2.76
CA LEU A 60 15.77 0.22 -3.42
C LEU A 60 15.29 -0.05 -4.85
N ALA A 61 13.97 0.01 -5.08
CA ALA A 61 13.42 -0.09 -6.43
C ALA A 61 13.96 1.03 -7.33
N ILE A 62 13.93 2.28 -6.85
CA ILE A 62 14.47 3.43 -7.60
C ILE A 62 15.97 3.25 -7.85
N ASN A 63 16.75 2.83 -6.85
CA ASN A 63 18.20 2.62 -7.02
C ASN A 63 18.49 1.53 -8.07
N PHE A 64 17.84 0.37 -7.95
CA PHE A 64 18.01 -0.75 -8.88
C PHE A 64 17.61 -0.38 -10.31
N ILE A 65 16.46 0.26 -10.49
CA ILE A 65 15.97 0.70 -11.80
C ILE A 65 16.94 1.72 -12.42
N SER A 66 17.50 2.62 -11.61
CA SER A 66 18.47 3.63 -12.06
C SER A 66 19.77 3.00 -12.57
N ASP A 67 20.21 1.90 -11.94
CA ASP A 67 21.41 1.16 -12.36
C ASP A 67 21.17 0.24 -13.58
N HIS A 68 19.90 -0.08 -13.90
CA HIS A 68 19.53 -1.03 -14.95
C HIS A 68 18.54 -0.42 -15.96
N PRO A 69 19.00 0.41 -16.93
CA PRO A 69 18.13 1.07 -17.89
C PRO A 69 17.25 0.14 -18.74
N SER A 70 17.67 -1.12 -18.95
CA SER A 70 16.85 -2.13 -19.62
C SER A 70 15.60 -2.48 -18.82
N VAL A 71 15.70 -2.57 -17.48
CA VAL A 71 14.57 -2.84 -16.60
C VAL A 71 13.58 -1.67 -16.64
N LEU A 72 14.08 -0.43 -16.63
CA LEU A 72 13.23 0.75 -16.80
C LEU A 72 12.47 0.71 -18.13
N LYS A 73 13.16 0.34 -19.22
CA LYS A 73 12.55 0.25 -20.55
C LYS A 73 11.44 -0.80 -20.59
N ASP A 74 11.67 -1.97 -20.00
CA ASP A 74 10.70 -3.07 -19.99
C ASP A 74 9.49 -2.72 -19.09
N LEU A 75 9.72 -2.10 -17.93
CA LEU A 75 8.65 -1.55 -17.08
C LEU A 75 7.81 -0.52 -17.85
N THR A 76 8.47 0.43 -18.51
CA THR A 76 7.78 1.49 -19.27
C THR A 76 6.94 0.88 -20.39
N SER A 77 7.50 -0.09 -21.13
CA SER A 77 6.80 -0.77 -22.22
C SER A 77 5.55 -1.50 -21.73
N GLU A 78 5.62 -2.20 -20.59
CA GLU A 78 4.46 -2.84 -19.96
C GLU A 78 3.34 -1.84 -19.66
N HIS A 79 3.68 -0.69 -19.04
CA HIS A 79 2.68 0.32 -18.68
C HIS A 79 2.10 1.02 -19.91
N GLU A 80 2.91 1.31 -20.93
CA GLU A 80 2.45 1.87 -22.19
C GLU A 80 1.49 0.93 -22.94
N GLU A 81 1.75 -0.39 -22.92
CA GLU A 81 0.85 -1.38 -23.51
C GLU A 81 -0.52 -1.41 -22.82
N ILE A 82 -0.56 -1.23 -21.49
CA ILE A 82 -1.79 -1.10 -20.73
C ILE A 82 -2.53 0.18 -21.15
N LEU A 83 -1.84 1.32 -21.17
CA LEU A 83 -2.43 2.61 -21.57
C LEU A 83 -2.98 2.57 -23.00
N ARG A 84 -2.29 1.92 -23.94
CA ARG A 84 -2.73 1.78 -25.34
C ARG A 84 -4.03 0.99 -25.50
N LYS A 85 -4.35 0.10 -24.54
CA LYS A 85 -5.60 -0.68 -24.54
C LYS A 85 -6.78 0.10 -23.96
N ARG A 86 -6.54 1.24 -23.32
CA ARG A 86 -7.60 2.08 -22.74
C ARG A 86 -8.39 2.80 -23.82
N GLN A 87 -9.69 2.91 -23.62
CA GLN A 87 -10.54 3.80 -24.41
C GLN A 87 -10.36 5.26 -24.00
N ASN A 88 -10.15 5.51 -22.70
CA ASN A 88 -9.82 6.83 -22.15
C ASN A 88 -8.48 6.74 -21.40
N ILE A 89 -7.45 7.42 -21.91
CA ILE A 89 -6.11 7.41 -21.33
C ILE A 89 -6.12 8.01 -19.92
N ASP A 90 -6.97 9.03 -19.69
CA ASP A 90 -7.07 9.75 -18.43
C ASP A 90 -7.94 9.03 -17.38
N SER A 91 -8.40 7.81 -17.68
CA SER A 91 -9.12 7.00 -16.70
C SER A 91 -8.20 6.48 -15.58
N GLU A 92 -8.78 6.31 -14.40
CA GLU A 92 -8.10 5.75 -13.23
C GLU A 92 -7.57 4.33 -13.52
N LEU A 93 -6.48 3.97 -12.86
CA LEU A 93 -5.95 2.61 -12.93
C LEU A 93 -6.97 1.61 -12.37
N THR A 94 -7.36 0.65 -13.19
CA THR A 94 -8.30 -0.38 -12.75
C THR A 94 -7.58 -1.57 -12.10
N TRP A 95 -8.29 -2.31 -11.26
CA TRP A 95 -7.75 -3.51 -10.62
C TRP A 95 -7.28 -4.58 -11.61
N ASN A 96 -7.96 -4.71 -12.75
CA ASN A 96 -7.59 -5.67 -13.78
C ASN A 96 -6.28 -5.26 -14.49
N GLU A 97 -6.07 -3.97 -14.71
CA GLU A 97 -4.83 -3.45 -15.26
C GLU A 97 -3.67 -3.63 -14.28
N TYR A 98 -3.86 -3.27 -13.01
CA TYR A 98 -2.85 -3.50 -11.96
C TYR A 98 -2.42 -4.97 -11.91
N LYS A 99 -3.37 -5.91 -11.89
CA LYS A 99 -3.07 -7.35 -11.92
C LYS A 99 -2.40 -7.83 -13.20
N SER A 100 -2.48 -7.07 -14.29
CA SER A 100 -1.83 -7.40 -15.56
C SER A 100 -0.36 -6.93 -15.64
N MET A 101 0.12 -6.18 -14.65
CA MET A 101 1.50 -5.70 -14.55
C MET A 101 2.44 -6.81 -14.04
N ILE A 102 2.63 -7.84 -14.86
CA ILE A 102 3.40 -9.04 -14.52
C ILE A 102 4.89 -8.73 -14.33
N PHE A 103 5.48 -7.94 -15.21
CA PHE A 103 6.88 -7.55 -15.12
C PHE A 103 7.12 -6.67 -13.89
N THR A 104 6.26 -5.68 -13.63
CA THR A 104 6.30 -4.89 -12.40
C THR A 104 6.21 -5.76 -11.14
N SER A 105 5.36 -6.78 -11.15
CA SER A 105 5.25 -7.74 -10.04
C SER A 105 6.52 -8.58 -9.87
N HIS A 106 7.14 -9.02 -10.96
CA HIS A 106 8.42 -9.73 -10.90
C HIS A 106 9.54 -8.85 -10.35
N VAL A 107 9.61 -7.61 -10.81
CA VAL A 107 10.59 -6.63 -10.36
C VAL A 107 10.43 -6.41 -8.85
N SER A 108 9.19 -6.24 -8.38
CA SER A 108 8.84 -6.16 -6.94
C SER A 108 9.34 -7.38 -6.14
N LEU A 109 9.02 -8.59 -6.59
CA LEU A 109 9.44 -9.83 -5.92
C LEU A 109 10.96 -10.04 -5.91
N ASN A 110 11.67 -9.59 -6.95
CA ASN A 110 13.13 -9.71 -6.99
C ASN A 110 13.79 -8.76 -5.99
N PHE A 111 13.23 -7.57 -5.74
CA PHE A 111 13.72 -6.68 -4.69
C PHE A 111 13.61 -7.33 -3.31
N ASP A 112 12.44 -7.90 -2.99
CA ASP A 112 12.21 -8.56 -1.69
C ASP A 112 13.21 -9.72 -1.47
N ARG A 113 13.63 -10.40 -2.53
CA ARG A 113 14.68 -11.44 -2.44
C ARG A 113 16.07 -10.87 -2.19
N LEU A 114 16.40 -9.72 -2.80
CA LEU A 114 17.70 -9.07 -2.62
C LEU A 114 17.84 -8.47 -1.21
N THR A 115 16.74 -8.02 -0.61
CA THR A 115 16.72 -7.47 0.76
C THR A 115 16.57 -8.53 1.84
N ALA A 116 16.00 -9.70 1.51
CA ALA A 116 15.89 -10.83 2.43
C ALA A 116 17.19 -11.63 2.64
N LEU A 117 18.34 -11.16 2.13
CA LEU A 117 19.63 -11.71 2.51
C LEU A 117 19.78 -11.60 4.03
N PRO A 118 20.13 -12.70 4.74
CA PRO A 118 20.20 -12.67 6.19
C PRO A 118 21.23 -11.63 6.61
N THR A 119 20.83 -10.72 7.50
CA THR A 119 21.71 -9.90 8.32
C THR A 119 22.51 -10.80 9.27
N ASN A 120 23.40 -11.62 8.70
CA ASN A 120 24.42 -12.38 9.39
C ASN A 120 25.76 -11.67 9.24
N VAL A 121 25.86 -10.41 9.67
CA VAL A 121 27.12 -9.78 10.10
C VAL A 121 26.76 -8.60 11.01
N VAL A 122 26.82 -8.79 12.33
CA VAL A 122 27.81 -8.25 13.30
C VAL A 122 27.52 -8.90 14.65
#